data_AF-A0A227J5W0-F1
#
_entry.id   AF-A0A227J5W0-F1
#
_cell.length_a   1.000
_cell.length_b   1.000
_cell.length_c   1.000
_cell.angle_alpha   90.00
_cell.angle_beta   90.00
_cell.angle_gamma   90.00
#
_symmetry.space_group_name_H-M   'P 1'
#
loop_
_entity.id
_entity.type
_entity.pdbx_description
1 polymer ?
#
loop_
_entity_poly.entity_id
_entity_poly.type
_entity_poly.pdbx_seq_one_letter_code
_entity_poly.pdbx_strand_id
1 'polypeptide(L)'
;PTVATTSNAMDVSQPNNWPRIEELCRVKEWGLETLGKGAVSDEQSAQSVKDLYALGYLCEPHGAIAYRVLEEQLQEGETGLFLCTAHPAKFKEVVDDILQTDIELPAPLAKHAAMELLSEDL
;
A
#
# COMPACT_ATOMS: atom_id res chain seq x y z
N PRO A 1 -19.47 -5.07 -0.92
CA PRO A 1 -19.30 -3.81 -1.69
C PRO A 1 -17.91 -3.26 -1.41
N THR A 2 -17.35 -2.49 -2.33
CA THR A 2 -16.04 -1.84 -2.15
C THR A 2 -16.18 -0.61 -1.27
N VAL A 3 -15.23 -0.44 -0.33
CA VAL A 3 -15.15 0.71 0.57
C VAL A 3 -13.91 1.49 0.15
N ALA A 4 -14.05 2.80 0.01
CA ALA A 4 -12.93 3.67 -0.33
C ALA A 4 -11.99 3.84 0.88
N THR A 5 -10.68 3.73 0.64
CA THR A 5 -9.63 3.90 1.66
C THR A 5 -8.54 4.85 1.19
N THR A 6 -7.59 5.18 2.07
CA THR A 6 -6.38 5.93 1.71
C THR A 6 -5.42 5.14 0.81
N SER A 7 -5.60 3.82 0.74
CA SER A 7 -4.89 2.89 -0.13
C SER A 7 -5.75 2.50 -1.34
N ASN A 8 -6.23 3.48 -2.09
CA ASN A 8 -7.29 3.29 -3.09
C ASN A 8 -6.97 2.28 -4.21
N ALA A 9 -5.69 2.02 -4.49
CA ALA A 9 -5.32 0.99 -5.48
C ALA A 9 -5.58 -0.45 -4.98
N MET A 10 -5.82 -0.62 -3.67
CA MET A 10 -6.15 -1.88 -3.00
C MET A 10 -7.64 -2.01 -2.65
N ASP A 11 -8.48 -1.05 -3.02
CA ASP A 11 -9.93 -1.08 -2.83
C ASP A 11 -10.58 -2.08 -3.80
N VAL A 12 -10.35 -3.37 -3.58
CA VAL A 12 -10.79 -4.47 -4.44
C VAL A 12 -11.52 -5.50 -3.60
N SER A 13 -12.83 -5.66 -3.83
CA SER A 13 -13.64 -6.65 -3.10
C SER A 13 -13.70 -8.03 -3.78
N GLN A 14 -13.26 -8.13 -5.04
CA GLN A 14 -13.23 -9.37 -5.81
C GLN A 14 -11.89 -9.49 -6.55
N PRO A 15 -10.83 -10.03 -5.90
CA PRO A 15 -9.49 -10.10 -6.48
C PRO A 15 -9.46 -11.09 -7.66
N ASN A 16 -9.40 -10.57 -8.89
CA ASN A 16 -9.46 -11.37 -10.11
C ASN A 16 -8.31 -12.39 -10.27
N ASN A 17 -7.18 -12.18 -9.58
CA ASN A 17 -6.05 -13.11 -9.59
C ASN A 17 -6.15 -14.21 -8.51
N TRP A 18 -7.11 -14.16 -7.60
CA TRP A 18 -7.23 -15.15 -6.52
C TRP A 18 -7.37 -16.60 -7.01
N PRO A 19 -8.17 -16.91 -8.05
CA PRO A 19 -8.24 -18.27 -8.60
C PRO A 19 -6.88 -18.81 -9.09
N ARG A 20 -5.94 -17.93 -9.47
CA ARG A 20 -4.59 -18.34 -9.89
C ARG A 20 -3.73 -18.77 -8.69
N ILE A 21 -3.92 -18.13 -7.53
CA ILE A 21 -3.24 -18.51 -6.28
C ILE A 21 -3.77 -19.86 -5.78
N GLU A 22 -5.11 -20.04 -5.79
CA GLU A 22 -5.73 -21.31 -5.41
C GLU A 22 -5.23 -22.47 -6.27
N GLU A 23 -5.15 -22.27 -7.58
CA GLU A 23 -4.63 -23.28 -8.51
C GLU A 23 -3.14 -23.57 -8.29
N LEU A 24 -2.31 -22.55 -8.04
CA LEU A 24 -0.90 -22.73 -7.74
C LEU A 24 -0.71 -23.54 -6.45
N CYS A 25 -1.41 -23.18 -5.38
CA CYS A 25 -1.36 -23.91 -4.11
C CYS A 25 -1.81 -25.35 -4.27
N ARG A 26 -2.89 -25.60 -5.03
CA ARG A 26 -3.37 -26.95 -5.35
C ARG A 26 -2.32 -27.79 -6.08
N VAL A 27 -1.70 -27.25 -7.13
CA VAL A 27 -0.68 -27.95 -7.94
C VAL A 27 0.60 -28.23 -7.14
N LYS A 28 0.93 -27.35 -6.20
CA LYS A 28 2.13 -27.46 -5.36
C LYS A 28 1.91 -28.17 -4.03
N GLU A 29 0.68 -28.60 -3.74
CA GLU A 29 0.28 -29.19 -2.46
C GLU A 29 0.62 -28.27 -1.27
N TRP A 30 0.55 -26.95 -1.49
CA TRP A 30 0.74 -25.95 -0.45
C TRP A 30 -0.61 -25.65 0.21
N GLY A 31 -0.62 -25.64 1.54
CA GLY A 31 -1.79 -25.19 2.30
C GLY A 31 -1.94 -23.68 2.23
N LEU A 32 -3.14 -23.18 1.92
CA LEU A 32 -3.43 -21.73 1.88
C LEU A 32 -3.24 -21.06 3.25
N GLU A 33 -3.35 -21.82 4.34
CA GLU A 33 -3.08 -21.39 5.70
C GLU A 33 -1.61 -21.03 5.95
N THR A 34 -0.70 -21.46 5.09
CA THR A 34 0.72 -21.08 5.16
C THR A 34 0.99 -19.67 4.64
N LEU A 35 0.01 -19.04 3.98
CA LEU A 35 0.13 -17.67 3.48
C LEU A 35 -0.22 -16.66 4.59
N GLY A 36 0.79 -15.91 5.03
CA GLY A 36 0.61 -14.76 5.92
C GLY A 36 -0.36 -13.74 5.32
N LYS A 37 -1.27 -13.21 6.14
CA LYS A 37 -2.31 -12.25 5.73
C LYS A 37 -2.71 -11.35 6.88
N GLY A 38 -3.17 -10.15 6.57
CA GLY A 38 -3.66 -9.18 7.55
C GLY A 38 -4.59 -8.18 6.89
N ALA A 39 -5.31 -7.42 7.71
CA ALA A 39 -6.12 -6.29 7.30
C ALA A 39 -5.74 -5.10 8.18
N VAL A 40 -5.57 -3.93 7.57
CA VAL A 40 -5.06 -2.72 8.23
C VAL A 40 -6.06 -1.61 7.93
N SER A 41 -6.49 -0.88 8.96
CA SER A 41 -7.37 0.28 8.79
C SER A 41 -6.61 1.52 8.31
N ASP A 42 -7.32 2.54 7.84
CA ASP A 42 -6.71 3.81 7.45
C ASP A 42 -5.94 4.46 8.61
N GLU A 43 -6.47 4.37 9.84
CA GLU A 43 -5.78 4.91 11.03
C GLU A 43 -4.49 4.14 11.33
N GLN A 44 -4.50 2.82 11.20
CA GLN A 44 -3.31 1.99 11.39
C GLN A 44 -2.28 2.22 10.28
N SER A 45 -2.73 2.39 9.03
CA SER A 45 -1.88 2.74 7.89
C SER A 45 -1.22 4.11 8.11
N ALA A 46 -1.99 5.13 8.51
CA ALA A 46 -1.49 6.46 8.82
C ALA A 46 -0.47 6.44 9.97
N GLN A 47 -0.70 5.64 11.01
CA GLN A 47 0.29 5.46 12.08
C GLN A 47 1.57 4.81 11.55
N SER A 48 1.45 3.79 10.69
CA SER A 48 2.59 3.09 10.10
C SER A 48 3.42 3.99 9.18
N VAL A 49 2.78 4.91 8.45
CA VAL A 49 3.48 5.96 7.68
C VAL A 49 4.30 6.86 8.61
N LYS A 50 3.73 7.27 9.76
CA LYS A 50 4.45 8.08 10.77
C LYS A 50 5.62 7.33 11.38
N ASP A 51 5.43 6.04 11.70
CA ASP A 51 6.45 5.19 12.30
C ASP A 51 7.63 5.02 11.34
N LEU A 52 7.37 4.71 10.06
CA LEU A 52 8.39 4.63 9.01
C LEU A 52 9.12 5.97 8.80
N TYR A 53 8.38 7.08 8.81
CA TYR A 53 8.96 8.41 8.68
C TYR A 53 9.89 8.75 9.85
N ALA A 54 9.52 8.36 11.08
CA ALA A 54 10.37 8.52 12.26
C ALA A 54 11.66 7.68 12.18
N LEU A 55 11.65 6.56 11.45
CA LEU A 55 12.84 5.77 11.11
C LEU A 55 13.66 6.35 9.94
N GLY A 56 13.22 7.46 9.35
CA GLY A 56 13.89 8.12 8.22
C GLY A 56 13.49 7.56 6.85
N TYR A 57 12.40 6.80 6.75
CA TYR A 57 11.89 6.25 5.50
C TYR A 57 10.55 6.87 5.10
N LEU A 58 10.54 7.71 4.06
CA LEU A 58 9.32 8.30 3.52
C LEU A 58 8.53 7.24 2.73
N CYS A 59 7.43 6.76 3.30
CA CYS A 59 6.55 5.77 2.71
C CYS A 59 5.17 6.36 2.37
N GLU A 60 4.32 5.55 1.76
CA GLU A 60 2.94 5.87 1.42
C GLU A 60 1.97 4.78 1.93
N PRO A 61 0.66 5.04 1.95
CA PRO A 61 -0.30 4.13 2.60
C PRO A 61 -0.24 2.66 2.14
N HIS A 62 0.01 2.37 0.87
CA HIS A 62 0.00 0.99 0.36
C HIS A 62 1.19 0.18 0.90
N GLY A 63 2.41 0.75 0.85
CA GLY A 63 3.61 0.18 1.45
C GLY A 63 3.53 0.09 2.96
N ALA A 64 2.90 1.08 3.62
CA ALA A 64 2.71 1.11 5.06
C ALA A 64 1.81 -0.05 5.57
N ILE A 65 0.79 -0.45 4.80
CA ILE A 65 -0.01 -1.64 5.08
C ILE A 65 0.86 -2.90 5.07
N ALA A 66 1.70 -3.07 4.05
CA ALA A 66 2.59 -4.23 3.93
C ALA A 66 3.61 -4.26 5.07
N TYR A 67 4.21 -3.12 5.40
CA TYR A 67 5.12 -2.97 6.54
C TYR A 67 4.45 -3.36 7.85
N ARG A 68 3.23 -2.88 8.10
CA ARG A 68 2.48 -3.16 9.33
C ARG A 68 2.25 -4.66 9.53
N VAL A 69 1.73 -5.32 8.49
CA VAL A 69 1.45 -6.77 8.56
C VAL A 69 2.74 -7.58 8.69
N LEU A 70 3.83 -7.14 8.04
CA LEU A 70 5.15 -7.76 8.19
C LEU A 70 5.65 -7.65 9.63
N GLU A 71 5.66 -6.47 10.23
CA GLU A 71 6.08 -6.26 11.63
C GLU A 71 5.26 -7.10 12.62
N GLU A 72 3.95 -7.28 12.37
CA GLU A 72 3.08 -8.09 13.22
C GLU A 72 3.35 -9.61 13.12
N GLN A 73 4.00 -10.07 12.05
CA GLN A 73 4.16 -11.50 11.74
C GLN A 73 5.61 -11.97 11.68
N LEU A 74 6.58 -11.05 11.62
CA LEU A 74 8.00 -11.35 11.52
C LEU A 74 8.51 -12.04 12.79
N GLN A 75 9.17 -13.19 12.64
CA GLN A 75 9.70 -13.95 13.77
C GLN A 75 11.15 -13.56 14.10
N GLU A 76 11.57 -13.88 15.32
CA GLU A 76 12.96 -13.66 15.74
C GLU A 76 13.94 -14.42 14.84
N GLY A 77 14.93 -13.71 14.32
CA GLY A 77 15.95 -14.27 13.41
C GLY A 77 15.57 -14.27 11.93
N GLU A 78 14.34 -13.88 11.57
CA GLU A 78 13.94 -13.69 10.18
C GLU A 78 14.39 -12.33 9.63
N THR A 79 14.45 -12.23 8.29
CA THR A 79 14.65 -10.96 7.59
C THR A 79 13.39 -10.64 6.80
N GLY A 80 12.71 -9.56 7.18
CA GLY A 80 11.51 -9.07 6.51
C GLY A 80 11.82 -8.18 5.30
N LEU A 81 11.00 -8.29 4.26
CA LEU A 81 10.98 -7.37 3.13
C LEU A 81 9.52 -7.03 2.82
N PHE A 82 9.22 -5.74 2.67
CA PHE A 82 7.92 -5.27 2.20
C PHE A 82 8.08 -4.53 0.87
N LEU A 83 7.03 -4.56 0.05
CA LEU A 83 7.02 -3.87 -1.24
C LEU A 83 6.34 -2.52 -1.08
N CYS A 84 7.12 -1.44 -1.17
CA CYS A 84 6.56 -0.09 -1.33
C CYS A 84 6.19 0.08 -2.81
N THR A 85 4.92 -0.14 -3.13
CA THR A 85 4.46 -0.34 -4.52
C THR A 85 4.32 0.96 -5.30
N ALA A 86 4.32 2.10 -4.62
CA ALA A 86 4.17 3.41 -5.24
C ALA A 86 5.13 4.43 -4.62
N HIS A 87 5.46 5.46 -5.42
CA HIS A 87 6.18 6.63 -4.91
C HIS A 87 5.22 7.50 -4.06
N PRO A 88 5.61 8.00 -2.87
CA PRO A 88 4.73 8.77 -1.99
C PRO A 88 4.10 10.01 -2.60
N ALA A 89 4.83 10.71 -3.47
CA ALA A 89 4.31 11.86 -4.22
C ALA A 89 3.10 11.54 -5.14
N LYS A 90 2.80 10.27 -5.45
CA LYS A 90 1.54 9.91 -6.13
C LYS A 90 0.30 10.08 -5.25
N PHE A 91 0.50 10.11 -3.93
CA PHE A 91 -0.52 10.28 -2.90
C PHE A 91 -0.19 11.48 -2.01
N LYS A 92 0.37 12.53 -2.61
CA LYS A 92 0.93 13.70 -1.93
C LYS A 92 -0.01 14.27 -0.87
N GLU A 93 -1.26 14.56 -1.24
CA GLU A 93 -2.27 15.13 -0.32
C GLU A 93 -2.45 14.26 0.94
N VAL A 94 -2.62 12.95 0.76
CA VAL A 94 -2.79 12.00 1.87
C VAL A 94 -1.53 11.92 2.75
N VAL A 95 -0.35 11.86 2.14
CA VAL A 95 0.92 11.77 2.87
C VAL A 95 1.20 13.05 3.65
N ASP A 96 0.95 14.21 3.04
CA ASP A 96 1.11 15.52 3.67
C ASP A 96 0.14 15.69 4.84
N ASP A 97 -1.12 15.27 4.69
CA ASP A 97 -2.11 15.29 5.78
C ASP A 97 -1.70 14.37 6.94
N ILE A 98 -1.18 13.17 6.66
CA ILE A 98 -0.74 12.24 7.70
C ILE A 98 0.47 12.78 8.45
N LEU A 99 1.49 13.25 7.72
CA LEU A 99 2.77 13.65 8.30
C LEU A 99 2.82 15.12 8.72
N GLN A 100 1.83 15.92 8.32
CA GLN A 100 1.81 17.38 8.48
C GLN A 100 3.05 18.02 7.84
N THR A 101 3.32 17.65 6.58
CA THR A 101 4.48 18.12 5.78
C THR A 101 4.05 18.66 4.42
N ASP A 102 5.05 19.05 3.62
CA ASP A 102 4.87 19.35 2.19
C ASP A 102 5.94 18.59 1.40
N ILE A 103 5.67 17.33 1.04
CA ILE A 103 6.65 16.50 0.33
C ILE A 103 6.88 17.01 -1.09
N GLU A 104 8.13 16.96 -1.55
CA GLU A 104 8.46 17.41 -2.90
C GLU A 104 7.75 16.57 -3.97
N LEU A 105 7.23 17.24 -4.99
CA LEU A 105 6.64 16.60 -6.15
C LEU A 105 7.71 16.41 -7.24
N PRO A 106 8.07 15.17 -7.62
CA PRO A 106 9.05 14.93 -8.68
C PRO A 106 8.64 15.60 -9.99
N ALA A 107 9.63 16.09 -10.75
CA ALA A 107 9.40 16.84 -11.99
C ALA A 107 8.43 16.17 -12.99
N PRO A 108 8.46 14.83 -13.19
CA PRO A 108 7.46 14.18 -14.05
C PRO A 108 6.03 14.35 -13.56
N LEU A 109 5.77 14.25 -12.26
CA LEU A 109 4.43 14.43 -11.70
C LEU A 109 4.02 15.90 -11.74
N ALA A 110 4.92 16.81 -11.36
CA ALA A 110 4.66 18.26 -11.41
C ALA A 110 4.29 18.75 -12.81
N LYS A 111 4.98 18.24 -13.85
CA LYS A 111 4.67 18.56 -15.26
C LYS A 111 3.25 18.16 -15.63
N HIS A 112 2.82 16.95 -15.28
CA HIS A 112 1.52 16.42 -15.71
C HIS A 112 0.36 16.90 -14.83
N ALA A 113 0.61 17.27 -13.57
CA ALA A 113 -0.39 17.85 -12.68
C ALA A 113 -0.94 19.20 -13.18
N ALA A 114 -0.19 19.92 -14.02
CA ALA A 114 -0.61 21.18 -14.63
C ALA A 114 -1.38 21.00 -15.96
N MET A 115 -1.53 19.77 -16.45
CA MET A 115 -2.23 19.50 -17.70
C MET A 115 -3.73 19.35 -17.49
N GLU A 116 -4.52 19.69 -18.51
CA GLU A 116 -5.98 19.53 -18.49
C GLU A 116 -6.37 18.04 -18.50
N LEU A 117 -7.36 17.68 -17.66
CA LEU A 117 -7.96 16.36 -17.63
C LEU A 117 -8.84 16.18 -18.88
N LEU A 118 -8.60 15.10 -19.63
CA LEU A 118 -9.35 14.78 -20.86
C LEU A 118 -10.38 13.66 -20.67
N SER A 119 -10.57 13.18 -19.45
CA SER A 119 -11.61 12.19 -19.13
C SER A 119 -12.98 12.87 -19.21
N GLU A 120 -13.94 12.23 -19.88
CA GLU A 120 -15.34 12.65 -19.88
C GLU A 120 -16.11 11.79 -18.86
N ASP A 121 -16.98 12.43 -18.06
CA ASP A 121 -17.93 11.70 -17.23
C ASP A 121 -19.00 11.09 -18.15
N LEU A 122 -19.09 9.75 -18.17
CA LEU A 122 -20.08 8.99 -18.93
C LEU A 122 -21.40 8.81 -18.17
#